data_AF-A0AAW1LVA3-F1
#
_entry.id   AF-A0AAW1LVA3-F1
#
_cell.length_a   1.000
_cell.length_b   1.000
_cell.length_c   1.000
_cell.angle_alpha   90.00
_cell.angle_beta   90.00
_cell.angle_gamma   90.00
#
_symmetry.space_group_name_H-M   'P 1'
#
loop_
_entity.id
_entity.type
_entity.pdbx_description
1 polymer ?
#
loop_
_entity_poly.entity_id
_entity_poly.type
_entity_poly.pdbx_seq_one_letter_code
_entity_poly.pdbx_strand_id
1 'polypeptide(L)'
;MGITGGKNMPFINRKILRRFKIRSQNFENCDRDDCAEYVEWLGMLALDVDVEKGSPIDFFNTYEVPVPNISLGQVRILTWSGFFSSKRLEIFFNALVKYQEENDKSWLTLYVQGFSDSVVNWADREHHYYSNGDNSYTIFLNSNNSIICRNMSTYKRYIKKQKSKFRKK
;
A
#
# COMPACT_ATOMS: atom_id res chain seq x y z
N MET A 1 18.76 -39.42 8.26
CA MET A 1 19.31 -38.09 7.93
C MET A 1 18.12 -37.15 7.79
N GLY A 2 17.77 -36.46 8.86
CA GLY A 2 16.58 -35.60 8.92
C GLY A 2 16.86 -34.23 8.30
N ILE A 3 16.10 -33.85 7.30
CA ILE A 3 16.01 -32.45 6.87
C ILE A 3 14.76 -31.90 7.56
N THR A 4 15.02 -31.13 8.61
CA THR A 4 14.04 -30.42 9.42
C THR A 4 13.27 -29.42 8.55
N GLY A 5 11.95 -29.60 8.50
CA GLY A 5 11.03 -28.53 8.08
C GLY A 5 11.08 -27.41 9.11
N GLY A 6 11.63 -26.25 8.73
CA GLY A 6 11.79 -25.16 9.70
C GLY A 6 12.42 -23.87 9.20
N LYS A 7 12.49 -23.58 7.89
CA LYS A 7 13.00 -22.29 7.39
C LYS A 7 12.11 -21.81 6.25
N ASN A 8 11.57 -20.60 6.39
CA ASN A 8 10.60 -19.90 5.52
C ASN A 8 9.12 -20.01 5.94
N MET A 9 8.84 -20.07 7.25
CA MET A 9 7.49 -19.80 7.72
C MET A 9 7.26 -18.28 7.70
N PRO A 10 6.21 -17.78 7.04
CA PRO A 10 5.99 -16.36 6.93
C PRO A 10 5.54 -15.79 8.30
N PHE A 11 6.17 -14.69 8.70
CA PHE A 11 5.96 -14.05 10.00
C PHE A 11 4.65 -13.26 9.99
N ILE A 12 3.78 -13.54 10.97
CA ILE A 12 2.50 -12.86 11.14
C ILE A 12 2.59 -11.94 12.35
N ASN A 13 2.38 -10.65 12.14
CA ASN A 13 2.19 -9.67 13.20
C ASN A 13 0.73 -9.19 13.20
N ARG A 14 0.14 -9.10 14.39
CA ARG A 14 -1.23 -8.64 14.60
C ARG A 14 -1.22 -7.47 15.55
N LYS A 15 -1.84 -6.38 15.11
CA LYS A 15 -1.97 -5.16 15.89
C LYS A 15 -3.42 -4.72 15.95
N ILE A 16 -3.83 -4.24 17.12
CA ILE A 16 -5.16 -3.69 17.34
C ILE A 16 -4.99 -2.26 17.83
N LEU A 17 -5.47 -1.31 17.03
CA LEU A 17 -5.58 0.09 17.45
C LEU A 17 -6.98 0.30 18.00
N ARG A 18 -7.08 0.99 19.14
CA ARG A 18 -8.35 1.31 19.81
C ARG A 18 -8.56 2.82 19.79
N ARG A 19 -9.82 3.26 19.71
CA ARG A 19 -10.20 4.69 19.72
C ARG A 19 -9.51 5.52 18.63
N PHE A 20 -9.26 4.91 17.47
CA PHE A 20 -8.56 5.56 16.38
C PHE A 20 -9.54 6.32 15.48
N LYS A 21 -9.19 7.55 15.10
CA LYS A 21 -9.93 8.30 14.08
C LYS A 21 -9.44 7.86 12.71
N ILE A 22 -10.38 7.48 11.86
CA ILE A 22 -10.12 7.03 10.50
C ILE A 22 -10.75 8.01 9.53
N ARG A 23 -10.09 8.30 8.42
CA ARG A 23 -10.69 9.09 7.34
C ARG A 23 -11.97 8.41 6.84
N SER A 24 -13.09 9.13 6.80
CA SER A 24 -14.33 8.62 6.24
C SER A 24 -14.18 8.49 4.73
N GLN A 25 -14.61 7.37 4.19
CA GLN A 25 -14.27 6.98 2.84
C GLN A 25 -15.46 7.11 1.90
N ASN A 26 -15.25 7.79 0.79
CA ASN A 26 -16.14 7.73 -0.37
C ASN A 26 -15.33 7.27 -1.59
N PHE A 27 -15.56 6.05 -2.06
CA PHE A 27 -14.84 5.48 -3.20
C PHE A 27 -15.47 5.80 -4.56
N GLU A 28 -16.63 6.44 -4.61
CA GLU A 28 -17.37 6.67 -5.86
C GLU A 28 -16.76 7.80 -6.71
N ASN A 29 -16.11 8.78 -6.07
CA ASN A 29 -15.54 9.96 -6.72
C ASN A 29 -14.12 10.28 -6.22
N CYS A 30 -13.27 9.26 -6.06
CA CYS A 30 -11.91 9.45 -5.57
C CYS A 30 -10.98 9.78 -6.74
N ASP A 31 -10.32 10.93 -6.70
CA ASP A 31 -9.31 11.30 -7.70
C ASP A 31 -7.92 10.76 -7.33
N ARG A 32 -6.90 11.14 -8.11
CA ARG A 32 -5.51 10.70 -7.88
C ARG A 32 -4.95 11.25 -6.56
N ASP A 33 -5.25 12.50 -6.24
CA ASP A 33 -4.67 13.20 -5.11
C ASP A 33 -5.33 12.70 -3.81
N ASP A 34 -6.64 12.46 -3.84
CA ASP A 34 -7.35 11.73 -2.79
C ASP A 34 -6.67 10.38 -2.52
N CYS A 35 -6.47 9.57 -3.57
CA CYS A 35 -5.84 8.26 -3.46
C CYS A 35 -4.43 8.34 -2.85
N ALA A 36 -3.65 9.34 -3.22
CA ALA A 36 -2.30 9.55 -2.69
C ALA A 36 -2.34 9.87 -1.19
N GLU A 37 -3.22 10.78 -0.78
CA GLU A 37 -3.40 11.16 0.62
C GLU A 37 -3.89 9.97 1.47
N TYR A 38 -4.78 9.12 0.94
CA TYR A 38 -5.19 7.88 1.61
C TYR A 38 -4.02 6.91 1.81
N VAL A 39 -3.20 6.71 0.79
CA VAL A 39 -2.04 5.81 0.87
C VAL A 39 -1.00 6.35 1.85
N GLU A 40 -0.75 7.66 1.84
CA GLU A 40 0.16 8.31 2.79
C GLU A 40 -0.32 8.15 4.23
N TRP A 41 -1.59 8.45 4.50
CA TRP A 41 -2.20 8.25 5.82
C TRP A 41 -2.18 6.79 6.28
N LEU A 42 -2.40 5.82 5.38
CA LEU A 42 -2.24 4.40 5.70
C LEU A 42 -0.78 4.04 6.05
N GLY A 43 0.19 4.66 5.39
CA GLY A 43 1.61 4.54 5.74
C GLY A 43 1.88 5.01 7.16
N MET A 44 1.32 6.17 7.54
CA MET A 44 1.39 6.69 8.91
C MET A 44 0.81 5.72 9.93
N LEU A 45 -0.35 5.12 9.61
CA LEU A 45 -1.00 4.12 10.45
C LEU A 45 -0.16 2.85 10.63
N ALA A 46 0.48 2.39 9.55
CA ALA A 46 1.33 1.21 9.54
C ALA A 46 2.62 1.42 10.36
N LEU A 47 3.14 2.66 10.39
CA LEU A 47 4.31 3.07 11.16
C LEU A 47 4.04 3.35 12.64
N ASP A 48 2.79 3.18 13.10
CA ASP A 48 2.39 3.46 14.49
C ASP A 48 2.64 4.89 14.95
N VAL A 49 2.47 5.86 14.04
CA VAL A 49 2.68 7.25 14.40
C VAL A 49 1.52 7.73 15.29
N ASP A 50 1.90 8.25 16.45
CA ASP A 50 0.96 8.91 17.35
C ASP A 50 0.59 10.28 16.77
N VAL A 51 -0.70 10.46 16.51
CA VAL A 51 -1.31 11.68 15.96
C VAL A 51 -2.18 12.39 17.00
N GLU A 52 -2.19 11.92 18.25
CA GLU A 52 -2.87 12.62 19.34
C GLU A 52 -2.05 13.85 19.79
N LYS A 53 -2.61 15.05 19.57
CA LYS A 53 -2.02 16.31 20.00
C LYS A 53 -1.92 16.38 21.54
N GLY A 54 -0.72 16.52 22.08
CA GLY A 54 -0.45 16.71 23.51
C GLY A 54 0.78 15.98 24.06
N SER A 55 1.55 15.28 23.23
CA SER A 55 2.79 14.62 23.67
C SER A 55 3.90 15.66 23.90
N PRO A 56 4.75 15.53 24.93
CA PRO A 56 5.90 16.42 25.14
C PRO A 56 6.89 16.47 23.94
N ILE A 57 6.77 15.51 23.01
CA ILE A 57 7.61 15.34 21.81
C ILE A 57 6.93 15.93 20.55
N ASP A 58 5.70 16.44 20.65
CA ASP A 58 4.86 16.88 19.52
C ASP A 58 5.34 18.12 18.77
N PHE A 59 6.47 18.72 19.12
CA PHE A 59 6.90 19.97 18.50
C PHE A 59 7.20 19.84 16.99
N PHE A 60 7.30 18.63 16.44
CA PHE A 60 7.64 18.38 15.03
C PHE A 60 6.65 17.53 14.23
N ASN A 61 5.60 16.96 14.83
CA ASN A 61 4.65 16.14 14.06
C ASN A 61 3.62 17.03 13.36
N THR A 62 3.74 17.17 12.04
CA THR A 62 2.77 17.90 11.21
C THR A 62 1.66 17.02 10.65
N TYR A 63 1.72 15.71 10.88
CA TYR A 63 0.71 14.79 10.38
C TYR A 63 -0.56 14.88 11.23
N GLU A 64 -1.70 15.01 10.55
CA GLU A 64 -3.02 14.99 11.17
C GLU A 64 -3.87 13.91 10.52
N VAL A 65 -4.90 13.44 11.23
CA VAL A 65 -5.89 12.54 10.62
C VAL A 65 -6.70 13.37 9.61
N PRO A 66 -6.73 12.98 8.32
CA PRO A 66 -7.41 13.78 7.32
C PRO A 66 -8.91 13.94 7.60
N VAL A 67 -9.49 15.02 7.09
CA VAL A 67 -10.92 15.34 7.24
C VAL A 67 -11.61 15.08 5.89
N PRO A 68 -12.83 14.51 5.86
CA PRO A 68 -13.65 14.07 6.99
C PRO A 68 -13.15 12.78 7.66
N ASN A 69 -13.30 12.67 8.99
CA ASN A 69 -12.95 11.48 9.77
C ASN A 69 -14.10 10.99 10.65
N ILE A 70 -14.07 9.68 10.93
CA ILE A 70 -14.97 8.96 11.81
C ILE A 70 -14.19 8.32 12.95
N SER A 71 -14.78 8.29 14.15
CA SER A 71 -14.20 7.57 15.28
C SER A 71 -14.62 6.11 15.20
N LEU A 72 -13.64 5.22 15.08
CA LEU A 72 -13.86 3.78 15.09
C LEU A 72 -13.39 3.17 16.41
N GLY A 73 -14.18 2.25 16.95
CA GLY A 73 -13.84 1.60 18.23
C GLY A 73 -12.54 0.77 18.14
N GLN A 74 -12.39 0.02 17.05
CA GLN A 74 -11.25 -0.89 16.85
C GLN A 74 -10.83 -0.94 15.38
N VAL A 75 -9.52 -0.84 15.14
CA VAL A 75 -8.87 -1.10 13.84
C VAL A 75 -7.95 -2.28 14.00
N ARG A 76 -8.03 -3.25 13.09
CA ARG A 76 -7.18 -4.44 13.10
C ARG A 76 -6.21 -4.36 11.93
N ILE A 77 -4.92 -4.42 12.23
CA ILE A 77 -3.85 -4.43 11.25
C ILE A 77 -3.17 -5.79 11.33
N LEU A 78 -3.08 -6.45 10.18
CA LEU A 78 -2.42 -7.73 10.02
C LEU A 78 -1.27 -7.56 9.05
N THR A 79 -0.05 -7.76 9.52
CA THR A 79 1.14 -7.75 8.68
C THR A 79 1.61 -9.18 8.47
N TRP A 80 1.78 -9.56 7.21
CA TRP A 80 2.27 -10.88 6.85
C TRP A 80 3.52 -10.73 5.98
N SER A 81 4.66 -11.18 6.50
CA SER A 81 5.96 -11.00 5.85
C SER A 81 6.56 -12.35 5.48
N GLY A 82 7.08 -12.45 4.27
CA GLY A 82 7.70 -13.67 3.76
C GLY A 82 7.64 -13.74 2.24
N PHE A 83 7.90 -14.93 1.71
CA PHE A 83 7.86 -15.17 0.28
C PHE A 83 6.47 -15.67 -0.15
N PHE A 84 5.74 -14.84 -0.90
CA PHE A 84 4.40 -15.14 -1.40
C PHE A 84 4.42 -15.31 -2.91
N SER A 85 3.78 -16.38 -3.40
CA SER A 85 3.46 -16.48 -4.82
C SER A 85 2.19 -15.69 -5.13
N SER A 86 2.06 -15.22 -6.37
CA SER A 86 0.85 -14.51 -6.82
C SER A 86 -0.43 -15.30 -6.59
N LYS A 87 -0.38 -16.63 -6.75
CA LYS A 87 -1.51 -17.53 -6.46
C LYS A 87 -1.93 -17.51 -4.98
N ARG A 88 -0.97 -17.41 -4.05
CA ARG A 88 -1.28 -17.28 -2.62
C ARG A 88 -1.90 -15.92 -2.30
N LEU A 89 -1.41 -14.86 -2.93
CA LEU A 89 -1.97 -13.52 -2.79
C LEU A 89 -3.40 -13.44 -3.34
N GLU A 90 -3.69 -14.10 -4.47
CA GLU A 90 -5.02 -14.18 -5.06
C GLU A 90 -6.01 -14.91 -4.13
N ILE A 91 -5.62 -16.06 -3.57
CA ILE A 91 -6.43 -16.78 -2.58
C ILE A 91 -6.71 -15.90 -1.36
N PHE A 92 -5.70 -15.18 -0.87
CA PHE A 92 -5.85 -14.29 0.27
C PHE A 92 -6.77 -13.10 -0.04
N PHE A 93 -6.62 -12.50 -1.21
CA PHE A 93 -7.49 -11.42 -1.68
C PHE A 93 -8.95 -11.87 -1.76
N ASN A 94 -9.22 -13.03 -2.35
CA ASN A 94 -10.58 -13.58 -2.44
C ASN A 94 -11.17 -13.86 -1.05
N ALA A 95 -10.35 -14.30 -0.09
CA ALA A 95 -10.78 -14.48 1.29
C ALA A 95 -11.12 -13.13 1.98
N LEU A 96 -10.39 -12.05 1.67
CA LEU A 96 -10.70 -10.71 2.18
C LEU A 96 -12.00 -10.16 1.61
N VAL A 97 -12.25 -10.35 0.30
CA VAL A 97 -13.52 -9.95 -0.33
C VAL A 97 -14.70 -10.65 0.36
N LYS A 98 -14.62 -11.99 0.51
CA LYS A 98 -15.66 -12.75 1.21
C LYS A 98 -15.84 -12.31 2.66
N TYR A 99 -14.75 -12.06 3.38
CA TYR A 99 -14.81 -11.55 4.76
C TYR A 99 -15.51 -10.19 4.84
N GLN A 100 -15.30 -9.32 3.85
CA GLN A 100 -15.93 -8.01 3.77
C GLN A 100 -17.46 -8.13 3.62
N GLU A 101 -17.91 -8.99 2.71
CA GLU A 101 -19.32 -9.28 2.45
C GLU A 101 -20.02 -9.87 3.68
N GLU A 102 -19.37 -10.80 4.39
CA GLU A 102 -19.94 -11.48 5.55
C GLU A 102 -20.03 -10.60 6.81
N ASN A 103 -19.16 -9.58 6.94
CA ASN A 103 -18.99 -8.82 8.18
C ASN A 103 -19.45 -7.35 8.08
N ASP A 104 -20.10 -6.99 6.97
CA ASP A 104 -20.61 -5.65 6.65
C ASP A 104 -19.62 -4.53 7.04
N LYS A 105 -18.37 -4.70 6.61
CA LYS A 105 -17.32 -3.70 6.87
C LYS A 105 -17.42 -2.60 5.84
N SER A 106 -17.45 -1.35 6.33
CA SER A 106 -17.52 -0.14 5.48
C SER A 106 -16.40 -0.08 4.46
N TRP A 107 -15.22 -0.60 4.79
CA TRP A 107 -14.14 -0.84 3.83
C TRP A 107 -13.03 -1.71 4.43
N LEU A 108 -12.19 -2.28 3.56
CA LEU A 108 -10.95 -2.98 3.88
C LEU A 108 -9.81 -2.47 2.99
N THR A 109 -8.58 -2.61 3.46
CA THR A 109 -7.40 -2.30 2.65
C THR A 109 -6.40 -3.44 2.66
N LEU A 110 -5.78 -3.69 1.51
CA LEU A 110 -4.69 -4.62 1.32
C LEU A 110 -3.50 -3.87 0.73
N TYR A 111 -2.44 -3.71 1.52
CA TYR A 111 -1.15 -3.23 1.04
C TYR A 111 -0.23 -4.42 0.77
N VAL A 112 0.33 -4.48 -0.43
CA VAL A 112 1.33 -5.49 -0.81
C VAL A 112 2.59 -4.77 -1.26
N GLN A 113 3.67 -5.04 -0.53
CA GLN A 113 5.01 -4.59 -0.88
C GLN A 113 5.76 -5.73 -1.57
N GLY A 114 6.26 -5.44 -2.77
CA GLY A 114 7.18 -6.31 -3.49
C GLY A 114 8.60 -6.19 -2.96
N PHE A 115 9.49 -7.00 -3.55
CA PHE A 115 10.91 -6.96 -3.23
C PHE A 115 11.62 -5.85 -4.00
N SER A 116 12.49 -5.10 -3.32
CA SER A 116 13.28 -4.02 -3.92
C SER A 116 14.36 -4.54 -4.88
N ASP A 117 14.79 -5.79 -4.71
CA ASP A 117 15.76 -6.49 -5.56
C ASP A 117 15.11 -7.33 -6.68
N SER A 118 13.81 -7.14 -6.97
CA SER A 118 13.18 -7.79 -8.12
C SER A 118 13.92 -7.43 -9.41
N VAL A 119 14.15 -8.39 -10.31
CA VAL A 119 14.84 -8.12 -11.60
C VAL A 119 13.85 -7.63 -12.67
N VAL A 120 12.57 -7.96 -12.50
CA VAL A 120 11.49 -7.64 -13.43
C VAL A 120 10.37 -6.93 -12.66
N ASN A 121 9.91 -5.82 -13.20
CA ASN A 121 8.78 -5.05 -12.72
C ASN A 121 7.50 -5.45 -13.49
N TRP A 122 6.35 -4.91 -13.09
CA TRP A 122 5.06 -5.14 -13.73
C TRP A 122 5.13 -5.06 -15.28
N ALA A 123 4.48 -6.02 -15.96
CA ALA A 123 4.41 -6.15 -17.42
C ALA A 123 5.75 -6.41 -18.12
N ASP A 124 6.57 -7.31 -17.57
CA ASP A 124 7.83 -7.81 -18.14
C ASP A 124 8.85 -6.71 -18.46
N ARG A 125 8.81 -5.61 -17.69
CA ARG A 125 9.78 -4.53 -17.83
C ARG A 125 10.96 -4.79 -16.91
N GLU A 126 12.17 -4.58 -17.40
CA GLU A 126 13.36 -4.64 -16.55
C GLU A 126 13.21 -3.68 -15.37
N HIS A 127 13.42 -4.19 -14.16
CA HIS A 127 13.35 -3.41 -12.96
C HIS A 127 14.65 -2.59 -12.82
N HIS A 128 14.67 -1.45 -13.51
CA HIS A 128 15.69 -0.43 -13.32
C HIS A 128 15.12 0.71 -12.50
N TYR A 129 15.78 1.03 -11.39
CA TYR A 129 15.42 2.19 -10.58
C TYR A 129 16.56 3.19 -10.49
N TYR A 130 16.23 4.47 -10.58
CA TYR A 130 17.21 5.55 -10.42
C TYR A 130 17.35 5.99 -8.96
N SER A 131 16.23 6.05 -8.24
CA SER A 131 16.16 6.57 -6.87
C SER A 131 15.33 5.69 -5.93
N ASN A 132 14.27 5.04 -6.41
CA ASN A 132 13.45 4.14 -5.60
C ASN A 132 13.05 2.88 -6.40
N GLY A 133 13.42 1.71 -5.87
CA GLY A 133 13.13 0.39 -6.43
C GLY A 133 11.88 -0.28 -5.86
N ASP A 134 11.13 0.41 -5.00
CA ASP A 134 9.97 -0.21 -4.37
C ASP A 134 8.81 -0.33 -5.36
N ASN A 135 8.32 -1.55 -5.52
CA ASN A 135 7.07 -1.84 -6.22
C ASN A 135 6.04 -2.25 -5.19
N SER A 136 4.98 -1.48 -5.05
CA SER A 136 3.90 -1.81 -4.13
C SER A 136 2.55 -1.46 -4.73
N TYR A 137 1.52 -2.09 -4.19
CA TYR A 137 0.16 -1.73 -4.53
C TYR A 137 -0.73 -1.78 -3.29
N THR A 138 -1.65 -0.84 -3.23
CA THR A 138 -2.65 -0.72 -2.18
C THR A 138 -4.01 -0.91 -2.84
N ILE A 139 -4.78 -1.88 -2.34
CA ILE A 139 -6.14 -2.13 -2.79
C ILE A 139 -7.09 -1.69 -1.70
N PHE A 140 -7.99 -0.78 -2.03
CA PHE A 140 -9.11 -0.42 -1.17
C PHE A 140 -10.37 -1.12 -1.66
N LEU A 141 -11.09 -1.74 -0.74
CA LEU A 141 -12.29 -2.54 -1.01
C LEU A 141 -13.47 -1.99 -0.21
N ASN A 142 -14.61 -1.84 -0.88
CA ASN A 142 -15.92 -1.65 -0.28
C ASN A 142 -16.91 -2.58 -0.98
N SER A 143 -18.12 -2.71 -0.43
CA SER A 143 -19.16 -3.65 -0.87
C SER A 143 -19.55 -3.46 -2.33
N ASN A 144 -19.39 -2.23 -2.85
CA ASN A 144 -19.77 -1.89 -4.21
C ASN A 144 -18.58 -1.67 -5.17
N ASN A 145 -17.38 -1.35 -4.67
CA ASN A 145 -16.28 -0.83 -5.48
C ASN A 145 -14.90 -1.22 -4.94
N SER A 146 -13.90 -1.26 -5.84
CA SER A 146 -12.50 -1.44 -5.49
C SER A 146 -11.60 -0.41 -6.19
N ILE A 147 -10.65 0.18 -5.46
CA ILE A 147 -9.64 1.07 -6.01
C ILE A 147 -8.26 0.43 -5.84
N ILE A 148 -7.44 0.45 -6.90
CA ILE A 148 -6.07 -0.07 -6.87
C ILE A 148 -5.09 1.07 -7.12
N CYS A 149 -4.35 1.44 -6.07
CA CYS A 149 -3.25 2.39 -6.13
C CYS A 149 -1.95 1.61 -6.35
N ARG A 150 -1.19 1.95 -7.40
CA ARG A 150 0.11 1.31 -7.68
C ARG A 150 1.23 2.31 -7.46
N ASN A 151 2.21 1.93 -6.66
CA ASN A 151 3.49 2.62 -6.59
C ASN A 151 4.48 1.86 -7.47
N MET A 152 5.10 2.58 -8.41
CA MET A 152 6.05 2.00 -9.35
C MET A 152 7.43 2.61 -9.13
N SER A 153 8.45 1.78 -9.31
CA SER A 153 9.84 2.22 -9.27
C SER A 153 10.12 3.40 -10.22
N THR A 154 11.05 4.26 -9.81
CA THR A 154 11.40 5.46 -10.60
C THR A 154 12.31 5.07 -11.76
N TYR A 155 11.81 5.15 -12.99
CA TYR A 155 12.60 4.85 -14.18
C TYR A 155 13.27 6.10 -14.78
N LYS A 156 14.51 5.96 -15.25
CA LYS A 156 15.20 7.01 -16.01
C LYS A 156 14.68 7.04 -17.45
N ARG A 157 13.95 8.09 -17.81
CA ARG A 157 13.40 8.28 -19.16
C ARG A 157 14.48 8.88 -20.06
N TYR A 158 15.16 8.07 -20.87
CA TYR A 158 16.13 8.59 -21.84
C TYR A 158 15.39 9.28 -22.99
N ILE A 159 15.40 10.63 -23.01
CA ILE A 159 14.88 11.40 -24.14
C ILE A 159 15.85 11.21 -25.32
N LYS A 160 15.44 10.46 -26.34
CA LYS A 160 16.15 10.44 -27.63
C LYS A 160 15.99 11.83 -28.26
N LYS A 161 17.04 12.66 -28.22
CA LYS A 161 17.10 13.88 -29.05
C LYS A 161 17.01 13.44 -30.52
N GLN A 162 15.90 13.74 -31.19
CA GLN A 162 15.85 13.64 -32.65
C GLN A 162 16.87 14.65 -33.20
N LYS A 163 17.96 14.16 -33.80
CA LYS A 163 18.84 15.00 -34.60
C LYS A 163 18.06 15.37 -35.87
N SER A 164 17.48 16.57 -35.91
CA SER A 164 16.98 17.16 -37.14
C SER A 164 18.15 17.30 -38.11
N LYS A 165 18.21 16.44 -39.13
CA LYS A 165 19.14 16.61 -40.25
C LYS A 165 18.72 17.84 -41.04
N PHE A 166 19.34 18.99 -40.77
CA PHE A 166 19.30 20.12 -41.69
C PHE A 166 20.01 19.69 -42.99
N ARG A 167 19.22 19.41 -44.03
CA ARG A 167 19.72 19.37 -45.41
C ARG A 167 19.95 20.82 -45.84
N LYS A 168 21.22 21.23 -45.95
CA LYS A 168 21.58 22.44 -46.71
C LYS A 168 21.28 22.16 -48.19
N LYS A 169 20.46 23.02 -48.80
CA LYS A 169 20.35 23.14 -50.26
C LYS A 169 21.48 24.02 -50.76
#